data_AF-A0A7S0ELI7-F1
#
_entry.id   AF-A0A7S0ELI7-F1
#
_cell.length_a   1.000
_cell.length_b   1.000
_cell.length_c   1.000
_cell.angle_alpha   90.00
_cell.angle_beta   90.00
_cell.angle_gamma   90.00
#
_symmetry.space_group_name_H-M   'P 1'
#
loop_
_entity.id
_entity.type
_entity.pdbx_description
1 polymer ?
#
loop_
_entity_poly.entity_id
_entity_poly.type
_entity_poly.pdbx_seq_one_letter_code
_entity_poly.pdbx_strand_id
1 'polypeptide(L)'
;MSAKAAARKASKRARREQEVVMGPAVAAGTGVRRGPPVAPTSGLLSGSVVNDEWQTVRRSWSQVAEVFAGYRSKRVWMPFYYDGKCADHLHSLGFENVVHQQEDFFERVLDKKFLTTIDLIWDNPPYTSAETKEKVLRALAASGLPFAMLLPIS
;
A
#
# COMPACT_ATOMS: atom_id res chain seq x y z
N MET A 1 17.33 -41.96 37.89
CA MET A 1 16.80 -42.77 36.76
C MET A 1 17.16 -42.03 35.48
N SER A 2 17.98 -42.67 34.64
CA SER A 2 18.82 -42.04 33.60
C SER A 2 18.06 -41.59 32.34
N ALA A 3 18.52 -40.50 31.73
CA ALA A 3 18.00 -39.83 30.52
C ALA A 3 18.01 -40.67 29.21
N LYS A 4 18.27 -41.98 29.28
CA LYS A 4 18.29 -42.90 28.13
C LYS A 4 16.94 -43.52 27.76
N ALA A 5 15.90 -43.36 28.58
CA ALA A 5 14.58 -43.98 28.32
C ALA A 5 13.63 -43.10 27.47
N ALA A 6 13.80 -41.77 27.45
CA ALA A 6 12.91 -40.86 26.72
C ALA A 6 13.24 -40.77 25.21
N ALA A 7 14.50 -40.98 24.81
CA ALA A 7 14.93 -40.85 23.42
C ALA A 7 14.49 -42.00 22.49
N ARG A 8 14.14 -43.18 23.05
CA ARG A 8 13.71 -44.35 22.26
C ARG A 8 12.22 -44.38 21.90
N LYS A 9 11.38 -43.55 22.52
CA LYS A 9 9.94 -43.48 22.23
C LYS A 9 9.57 -42.45 21.15
N ALA A 10 10.42 -41.45 20.91
CA ALA A 10 10.18 -40.41 19.89
C ALA A 10 10.55 -40.83 18.45
N SER A 11 11.54 -41.73 18.27
CA SER A 11 11.96 -42.18 16.93
C SER A 11 11.05 -43.24 16.28
N LYS A 12 10.05 -43.78 17.00
CA LYS A 12 9.12 -44.79 16.45
C LYS A 12 7.80 -44.20 15.92
N ARG A 13 7.53 -42.91 16.19
CA ARG A 13 6.36 -42.18 15.67
C ARG A 13 6.66 -41.42 14.38
N ALA A 14 7.94 -41.09 14.12
CA ALA A 14 8.38 -40.34 12.95
C ALA A 14 8.61 -41.19 11.68
N ARG A 15 8.42 -42.52 11.73
CA ARG A 15 8.62 -43.41 10.57
C ARG A 15 7.36 -44.16 10.12
N ARG A 16 6.17 -43.70 10.56
CA ARG A 16 4.88 -44.36 10.28
C ARG A 16 3.84 -43.44 9.64
N GLU A 17 4.25 -42.33 9.06
CA GLU A 17 3.39 -41.45 8.25
C GLU A 17 3.93 -41.23 6.82
N GLN A 18 5.00 -41.96 6.46
CA GLN A 18 5.48 -42.07 5.08
C GLN A 18 5.57 -43.55 4.72
N GLU A 19 4.44 -44.16 4.35
CA GLU A 19 4.33 -45.27 3.38
C GLU A 19 2.94 -45.91 3.45
N VAL A 20 2.44 -46.29 2.26
CA VAL A 20 1.25 -47.13 1.97
C VAL A 20 -0.08 -46.38 2.05
N VAL A 21 -0.78 -46.11 0.95
CA VAL A 21 -1.38 -47.12 0.06
C VAL A 21 -1.26 -46.72 -1.42
N MET A 22 -0.51 -47.53 -2.17
CA MET A 22 -0.59 -47.66 -3.63
C MET A 22 -1.72 -48.64 -3.96
N GLY A 23 -2.73 -48.19 -4.71
CA GLY A 23 -3.71 -49.03 -5.40
C GLY A 23 -3.20 -49.47 -6.78
N PRO A 24 -3.87 -50.44 -7.44
CA PRO A 24 -3.28 -51.19 -8.56
C PRO A 24 -3.17 -50.35 -9.83
N ALA A 25 -2.13 -50.66 -10.60
CA ALA A 25 -1.89 -50.11 -11.93
C ALA A 25 -2.99 -50.54 -12.90
N VAL A 26 -3.62 -49.57 -13.56
CA VAL A 26 -4.54 -49.78 -14.70
C VAL A 26 -4.01 -49.01 -15.90
N ALA A 27 -4.03 -49.70 -17.04
CA ALA A 27 -3.34 -49.41 -18.29
C ALA A 27 -3.53 -47.98 -18.85
N ALA A 28 -2.47 -47.51 -19.52
CA ALA A 28 -2.43 -46.27 -20.27
C ALA A 28 -3.42 -46.27 -21.44
N GLY A 29 -4.48 -45.49 -21.33
CA GLY A 29 -5.35 -45.10 -22.44
C GLY A 29 -5.01 -43.69 -22.91
N THR A 30 -4.56 -43.56 -24.15
CA THR A 30 -4.33 -42.29 -24.84
C THR A 30 -5.65 -41.54 -25.04
N GLY A 31 -5.89 -40.50 -24.26
CA GLY A 31 -7.07 -39.64 -24.39
C GLY A 31 -6.77 -38.20 -23.98
N VAL A 32 -6.36 -37.37 -24.93
CA VAL A 32 -6.14 -35.93 -24.75
C VAL A 32 -7.50 -35.28 -24.43
N ARG A 33 -7.74 -34.90 -23.18
CA ARG A 33 -8.89 -34.04 -22.82
C ARG A 33 -8.57 -32.60 -23.27
N ARG A 34 -9.22 -32.15 -24.34
CA ARG A 34 -9.17 -30.75 -24.80
C ARG A 34 -10.01 -29.90 -23.86
N GLY A 35 -9.37 -29.00 -23.10
CA GLY A 35 -10.06 -27.87 -22.46
C GLY A 35 -10.62 -26.92 -23.53
N PRO A 36 -11.50 -25.97 -23.16
CA PRO A 36 -12.00 -24.97 -24.10
C PRO A 36 -10.84 -24.21 -24.75
N PRO A 37 -10.96 -23.81 -26.03
CA PRO A 37 -9.88 -23.15 -26.73
C PRO A 37 -9.51 -21.85 -26.02
N VAL A 38 -8.31 -21.81 -25.43
CA VAL A 38 -7.63 -20.56 -25.13
C VAL A 38 -7.41 -19.86 -26.46
N ALA A 39 -8.01 -18.67 -26.63
CA ALA A 39 -7.75 -17.84 -27.78
C ALA A 39 -6.23 -17.66 -27.93
N PRO A 40 -5.65 -17.78 -29.14
CA PRO A 40 -4.26 -17.44 -29.32
C PRO A 40 -4.15 -15.95 -29.06
N THR A 41 -3.60 -15.59 -27.90
CA THR A 41 -3.18 -14.22 -27.64
C THR A 41 -2.13 -13.93 -28.69
N SER A 42 -2.53 -13.21 -29.74
CA SER A 42 -1.62 -12.60 -30.70
C SER A 42 -0.50 -11.96 -29.87
N GLY A 43 0.73 -12.43 -30.08
CA GLY A 43 1.93 -12.07 -29.33
C GLY A 43 2.38 -10.62 -29.55
N LEU A 44 1.45 -9.68 -29.50
CA LEU A 44 1.67 -8.25 -29.40
C LEU A 44 0.97 -7.75 -28.13
N LEU A 45 1.56 -8.03 -26.96
CA LEU A 45 1.44 -7.08 -25.86
C LEU A 45 2.34 -5.90 -26.23
N SER A 46 1.84 -5.01 -27.09
CA SER A 46 2.52 -3.76 -27.40
C SER A 46 2.54 -2.91 -26.13
N GLY A 47 3.68 -2.92 -25.46
CA GLY A 47 4.02 -1.99 -24.38
C GLY A 47 3.41 -2.37 -23.04
N SER A 48 4.21 -2.99 -22.18
CA SER A 48 4.22 -2.51 -20.80
C SER A 48 4.44 -1.00 -20.88
N VAL A 49 3.40 -0.21 -20.61
CA VAL A 49 3.57 1.24 -20.48
C VAL A 49 4.58 1.40 -19.35
N VAL A 50 5.74 1.97 -19.66
CA VAL A 50 6.69 2.39 -18.62
C VAL A 50 5.93 3.42 -17.80
N ASN A 51 5.50 3.01 -16.61
CA ASN A 51 4.80 3.88 -15.70
C ASN A 51 5.77 4.27 -14.58
N ASP A 52 6.42 5.42 -14.76
CA ASP A 52 7.29 6.04 -13.77
C ASP A 52 6.49 6.91 -12.77
N GLU A 53 5.15 6.77 -12.69
CA GLU A 53 4.30 7.45 -11.71
C GLU A 53 4.50 6.80 -10.32
N TRP A 54 5.59 7.21 -9.67
CA TRP A 54 5.89 6.81 -8.29
C TRP A 54 5.07 7.62 -7.25
N GLN A 55 4.45 8.73 -7.67
CA GLN A 55 3.57 9.56 -6.84
C GLN A 55 2.11 9.12 -6.93
N THR A 56 1.29 9.60 -6.00
CA THR A 56 -0.17 9.42 -6.08
C THR A 56 -0.72 10.12 -7.32
N VAL A 57 -1.16 9.32 -8.30
CA VAL A 57 -1.72 9.81 -9.55
C VAL A 57 -3.06 10.55 -9.35
N ARG A 58 -3.37 11.48 -10.24
CA ARG A 58 -4.65 12.22 -10.28
C ARG A 58 -5.88 11.31 -10.10
N ARG A 59 -5.89 10.13 -10.75
CA ARG A 59 -7.01 9.19 -10.67
C ARG A 59 -7.32 8.80 -9.22
N SER A 60 -6.31 8.51 -8.42
CA SER A 60 -6.47 8.15 -7.01
C SER A 60 -7.01 9.33 -6.20
N TRP A 61 -6.48 10.54 -6.40
CA TRP A 61 -7.00 11.75 -5.76
C TRP A 61 -8.47 12.01 -6.11
N SER A 62 -8.85 11.82 -7.38
CA SER A 62 -10.23 12.07 -7.83
C SER A 62 -11.27 11.16 -7.17
N GLN A 63 -10.90 9.95 -6.78
CA GLN A 63 -11.81 8.99 -6.15
C GLN A 63 -12.24 9.40 -4.74
N VAL A 64 -11.40 10.17 -4.05
CA VAL A 64 -11.63 10.61 -2.67
C VAL A 64 -11.90 12.11 -2.54
N ALA A 65 -11.70 12.88 -3.61
CA ALA A 65 -11.86 14.34 -3.62
C ALA A 65 -13.24 14.81 -3.13
N GLU A 66 -14.31 14.11 -3.48
CA GLU A 66 -15.67 14.49 -3.08
C GLU A 66 -15.92 14.37 -1.58
N VAL A 67 -15.19 13.50 -0.88
CA VAL A 67 -15.23 13.43 0.60
C VAL A 67 -14.75 14.75 1.22
N PHE A 68 -13.86 15.46 0.52
CA PHE A 68 -13.26 16.71 0.94
C PHE A 68 -13.80 17.93 0.16
N ALA A 69 -14.95 17.82 -0.50
CA ALA A 69 -15.53 18.92 -1.29
C ALA A 69 -15.74 20.21 -0.48
N GLY A 70 -16.00 20.10 0.83
CA GLY A 70 -16.10 21.25 1.75
C GLY A 70 -14.80 22.03 1.96
N TYR A 71 -13.65 21.49 1.53
CA TYR A 71 -12.33 22.12 1.65
C TYR A 71 -11.84 22.76 0.34
N ARG A 72 -12.64 22.80 -0.72
CA ARG A 72 -12.23 23.33 -2.03
C ARG A 72 -11.72 24.77 -2.00
N SER A 73 -12.35 25.64 -1.23
CA SER A 73 -11.93 27.03 -1.01
C SER A 73 -11.06 27.23 0.25
N LYS A 74 -10.80 26.15 0.99
CA LYS A 74 -10.05 26.16 2.26
C LYS A 74 -8.56 25.92 2.04
N ARG A 75 -7.71 26.26 3.02
CA ARG A 75 -6.26 26.00 2.96
C ARG A 75 -5.96 24.54 3.28
N VAL A 76 -5.59 23.79 2.25
CA VAL A 76 -5.19 22.38 2.35
C VAL A 76 -3.67 22.28 2.30
N TRP A 77 -3.05 21.62 3.26
CA TRP A 77 -1.61 21.41 3.30
C TRP A 77 -1.24 19.98 2.86
N MET A 78 -0.37 19.90 1.85
CA MET A 78 0.28 18.67 1.36
C MET A 78 1.76 18.68 1.79
N PRO A 79 2.09 18.19 3.02
CA PRO A 79 3.44 18.25 3.58
C PRO A 79 4.53 17.47 2.87
N PHE A 80 4.21 16.46 2.06
CA PHE A 80 5.21 15.54 1.50
C PHE A 80 5.54 15.92 0.06
N TYR A 81 6.57 16.76 -0.08
CA TYR A 81 6.86 17.52 -1.31
C TYR A 81 7.15 16.67 -2.55
N TYR A 82 7.90 15.57 -2.42
CA TYR A 82 8.30 14.74 -3.56
C TYR A 82 8.97 15.57 -4.68
N ASP A 83 8.37 15.64 -5.88
CA ASP A 83 8.83 16.49 -7.00
C ASP A 83 8.06 17.82 -7.13
N GLY A 84 7.15 18.11 -6.20
CA GLY A 84 6.33 19.31 -6.15
C GLY A 84 5.09 19.32 -7.04
N LYS A 85 4.83 18.27 -7.84
CA LYS A 85 3.70 18.26 -8.80
C LYS A 85 2.38 17.75 -8.23
N CYS A 86 2.39 17.16 -7.03
CA CYS A 86 1.19 16.56 -6.44
C CYS A 86 0.07 17.60 -6.23
N ALA A 87 0.44 18.86 -5.95
CA ALA A 87 -0.51 19.96 -5.82
C ALA A 87 -1.32 20.23 -7.11
N ASP A 88 -0.73 20.01 -8.29
CA ASP A 88 -1.40 20.20 -9.58
C ASP A 88 -2.62 19.28 -9.68
N HIS A 89 -2.55 18.08 -9.10
CA HIS A 89 -3.68 17.16 -9.06
C HIS A 89 -4.84 17.74 -8.25
N LEU A 90 -4.59 18.28 -7.05
CA LEU A 90 -5.65 18.88 -6.22
C LEU A 90 -6.19 20.17 -6.86
N HIS A 91 -5.33 21.03 -7.40
CA HIS A 91 -5.77 22.22 -8.13
C HIS A 91 -6.68 21.87 -9.31
N SER A 92 -6.29 20.88 -10.10
CA SER A 92 -7.06 20.41 -11.24
C SER A 92 -8.35 19.67 -10.88
N LEU A 93 -8.55 19.38 -9.59
CA LEU A 93 -9.79 18.87 -9.02
C LEU A 93 -10.66 19.98 -8.43
N GLY A 94 -10.18 21.22 -8.32
CA GLY A 94 -10.93 22.38 -7.80
C GLY A 94 -10.59 22.76 -6.35
N PHE A 95 -9.43 22.37 -5.83
CA PHE A 95 -8.89 22.90 -4.58
C PHE A 95 -8.05 24.13 -4.87
N GLU A 96 -8.50 25.29 -4.41
CA GLU A 96 -7.93 26.58 -4.80
C GLU A 96 -6.66 26.89 -4.00
N ASN A 97 -6.65 26.55 -2.71
CA ASN A 97 -5.61 26.97 -1.76
C ASN A 97 -4.80 25.78 -1.25
N VAL A 98 -3.97 25.20 -2.11
CA VAL A 98 -3.08 24.09 -1.75
C VAL A 98 -1.70 24.63 -1.34
N VAL A 99 -1.25 24.28 -0.14
CA VAL A 99 0.11 24.54 0.35
C VAL A 99 0.95 23.30 0.10
N HIS A 100 1.93 23.39 -0.79
CA HIS A 100 2.83 22.27 -1.13
C HIS A 100 4.22 22.82 -1.44
N GLN A 101 5.07 22.87 -0.42
CA GLN A 101 6.40 23.47 -0.47
C GLN A 101 7.44 22.47 -0.02
N GLN A 102 8.68 22.65 -0.46
CA GLN A 102 9.81 21.83 -0.06
C GLN A 102 10.27 22.17 1.36
N GLU A 103 9.45 21.81 2.34
CA GLU A 103 9.67 22.02 3.76
C GLU A 103 9.76 20.65 4.47
N ASP A 104 10.55 20.55 5.53
CA ASP A 104 10.55 19.34 6.37
C ASP A 104 9.25 19.25 7.16
N PHE A 105 8.53 18.13 7.02
CA PHE A 105 7.26 17.92 7.71
C PHE A 105 7.38 18.01 9.23
N PHE A 106 8.42 17.40 9.81
CA PHE A 106 8.59 17.33 11.26
C PHE A 106 8.98 18.68 11.87
N GLU A 107 9.64 19.55 11.12
CA GLU A 107 9.86 20.94 11.52
C GLU A 107 8.58 21.77 11.33
N ARG A 108 7.95 21.67 10.15
CA ARG A 108 6.82 22.52 9.77
C ARG A 108 5.57 22.29 10.62
N VAL A 109 5.32 21.05 11.02
CA VAL A 109 4.18 20.68 11.88
C VAL A 109 4.31 21.23 13.31
N LEU A 110 5.48 21.73 13.70
CA LEU A 110 5.69 22.37 15.01
C LEU A 110 5.39 23.88 14.98
N ASP A 111 5.36 24.50 13.80
CA ASP A 111 5.06 25.93 13.65
C ASP A 111 3.58 26.21 13.88
N LYS A 112 3.24 26.59 15.11
CA LYS A 112 1.86 26.90 15.50
C LYS A 112 1.26 28.06 14.73
N LYS A 113 2.06 29.07 14.37
CA LYS A 113 1.56 30.22 13.59
C LYS A 113 1.16 29.77 12.20
N PHE A 114 1.96 28.93 11.57
CA PHE A 114 1.60 28.33 10.29
C PHE A 114 0.36 27.46 10.39
N LEU A 115 0.28 26.58 11.38
CA LEU A 115 -0.87 25.68 11.54
C LEU A 115 -2.19 26.44 11.75
N THR A 116 -2.18 27.64 12.34
CA THR A 116 -3.40 28.49 12.43
C THR A 116 -3.94 28.94 11.07
N THR A 117 -3.17 28.80 10.00
CA THR A 117 -3.59 29.12 8.63
C THR A 117 -4.12 27.91 7.86
N ILE A 118 -4.04 26.70 8.42
CA ILE A 118 -4.37 25.46 7.72
C ILE A 118 -5.73 24.95 8.20
N ASP A 119 -6.61 24.60 7.27
CA ASP A 119 -7.91 24.01 7.55
C ASP A 119 -7.88 22.47 7.53
N LEU A 120 -7.01 21.88 6.68
CA LEU A 120 -6.87 20.43 6.50
C LEU A 120 -5.44 20.06 6.12
N ILE A 121 -4.92 18.97 6.72
CA ILE A 121 -3.72 18.30 6.25
C ILE A 121 -4.13 17.08 5.43
N TRP A 122 -3.77 17.00 4.15
CA TRP A 122 -4.19 15.89 3.29
C TRP A 122 -3.09 15.49 2.32
N ASP A 123 -2.57 14.25 2.44
CA ASP A 123 -1.44 13.82 1.61
C ASP A 123 -1.26 12.28 1.55
N ASN A 124 -0.21 11.84 0.83
CA ASN A 124 0.32 10.48 0.81
C ASN A 124 1.80 10.46 1.26
N PRO A 125 2.09 10.24 2.56
CA PRO A 125 3.45 10.18 3.09
C PRO A 125 4.31 9.03 2.51
N PRO A 126 5.65 9.17 2.52
CA PRO A 126 6.54 8.05 2.22
C PRO A 126 6.58 7.09 3.43
N TYR A 127 5.94 5.93 3.32
CA TYR A 127 5.97 4.90 4.36
C TYR A 127 7.17 3.98 4.20
N THR A 128 8.35 4.49 4.55
CA THR A 128 9.60 3.73 4.50
C THR A 128 9.72 2.68 5.59
N SER A 129 9.09 2.92 6.75
CA SER A 129 9.11 2.00 7.89
C SER A 129 7.90 2.18 8.81
N ALA A 130 7.65 1.20 9.69
CA ALA A 130 6.59 1.29 10.71
C ALA A 130 6.84 2.44 11.69
N GLU A 131 8.11 2.71 12.03
CA GLU A 131 8.49 3.82 12.91
C GLU A 131 8.21 5.17 12.24
N THR A 132 8.46 5.30 10.94
CA THR A 132 8.17 6.53 10.19
C THR A 132 6.66 6.78 10.12
N LYS A 133 5.88 5.73 9.85
CA LYS A 133 4.41 5.75 9.86
C LYS A 133 3.88 6.23 11.22
N GLU A 134 4.37 5.66 12.32
CA GLU A 134 3.97 6.05 13.67
C GLU A 134 4.33 7.50 13.99
N LYS A 135 5.56 7.94 13.69
CA LYS A 135 6.01 9.32 13.92
C LYS A 135 5.14 10.33 13.19
N VAL A 136 4.81 10.07 11.93
CA VAL A 136 3.92 10.93 11.13
C VAL A 136 2.54 11.01 11.78
N LEU A 137 1.93 9.88 12.12
CA LEU A 137 0.59 9.85 12.72
C LEU A 137 0.54 10.53 14.09
N ARG A 138 1.58 10.38 14.92
CA ARG A 138 1.70 11.09 16.20
C ARG A 138 1.81 12.59 16.02
N ALA A 139 2.61 13.05 15.05
CA ALA A 139 2.74 14.47 14.75
C ALA A 139 1.43 15.07 14.22
N LEU A 140 0.72 14.35 13.33
CA LEU A 140 -0.59 14.75 12.84
C LEU A 140 -1.62 14.85 13.97
N ALA A 141 -1.69 13.84 14.84
CA ALA A 141 -2.58 13.88 16.01
C ALA A 141 -2.25 15.03 16.97
N ALA A 142 -0.97 15.30 17.22
CA ALA A 142 -0.52 16.40 18.07
C ALA A 142 -0.72 17.80 17.44
N SER A 143 -0.95 17.87 16.13
CA SER A 143 -1.21 19.15 15.44
C SER A 143 -2.54 19.78 15.87
N GLY A 144 -3.53 18.96 16.24
CA GLY A 144 -4.90 19.38 16.55
C GLY A 144 -5.73 19.77 15.31
N LEU A 145 -5.18 19.61 14.10
CA LEU A 145 -5.89 19.87 12.85
C LEU A 145 -6.60 18.62 12.33
N PRO A 146 -7.70 18.78 11.57
CA PRO A 146 -8.23 17.71 10.74
C PRO A 146 -7.15 17.22 9.77
N PHE A 147 -7.00 15.90 9.65
CA PHE A 147 -6.07 15.30 8.69
C PHE A 147 -6.61 14.03 8.03
N ALA A 148 -6.12 13.76 6.82
CA ALA A 148 -6.39 12.53 6.09
C ALA A 148 -5.12 12.07 5.36
N MET A 149 -4.78 10.78 5.44
CA MET A 149 -3.58 10.23 4.80
C MET A 149 -3.95 9.00 3.96
N LEU A 150 -3.36 8.86 2.77
CA LEU A 150 -3.39 7.60 2.04
C LEU A 150 -2.40 6.64 2.70
N LEU A 151 -2.90 5.67 3.48
CA LEU A 151 -2.07 4.83 4.35
C LEU A 151 -2.18 3.33 3.97
N PRO A 152 -1.06 2.63 3.68
CA PRO A 152 -1.07 1.19 3.55
C PRO A 152 -1.25 0.50 4.92
N ILE A 153 -2.11 -0.52 4.95
CA ILE A 153 -2.48 -1.29 6.15
C ILE A 153 -1.46 -2.38 6.56
N SER A 154 -0.41 -2.58 5.77
CA SER A 154 0.68 -3.55 6.02
C SER A 154 1.77 -2.99 6.93
#